data_AF-A0A0Q6V4A9-F1
#
_entry.id   AF-A0A0Q6V4A9-F1
#
_cell.length_a   1.000
_cell.length_b   1.000
_cell.length_c   1.000
_cell.angle_alpha   90.00
_cell.angle_beta   90.00
_cell.angle_gamma   90.00
#
_symmetry.space_group_name_H-M   'P 1'
#
loop_
_entity.id
_entity.type
_entity.pdbx_description
1 polymer ?
#
loop_
_entity_poly.entity_id
_entity_poly.type
_entity_poly.pdbx_seq_one_letter_code
_entity_poly.pdbx_strand_id
1 'polypeptide(L)' 'MAKALIGYIGGPTSDQLRETAALHRRIADLEAEIMRLKVENDGLLRTIRERVDNVTAGDLMEPAAH' A
#
# COMPACT_ATOMS: atom_id res chain seq x y z
N MET A 1 26.00 32.83 -4.65
CA MET A 1 25.43 32.47 -3.34
C MET A 1 24.36 33.46 -2.84
N ALA A 2 24.47 34.77 -3.10
CA ALA A 2 23.44 35.75 -2.70
C ALA A 2 22.02 35.50 -3.30
N LYS A 3 21.91 34.98 -4.53
CA LYS A 3 20.61 34.67 -5.17
C LYS A 3 19.84 33.52 -4.49
N ALA A 4 20.55 32.61 -3.83
CA ALA A 4 19.96 31.52 -3.05
C ALA A 4 19.42 32.01 -1.69
N LEU A 5 20.04 33.05 -1.13
CA LEU A 5 19.62 33.65 0.14
C LEU A 5 18.36 34.53 -0.01
N ILE A 6 18.18 35.20 -1.16
CA ILE A 6 16.98 36.04 -1.41
C ILE A 6 15.70 35.20 -1.49
N GLY A 7 15.76 33.99 -2.06
CA GLY A 7 14.62 33.08 -2.09
C GLY A 7 14.25 32.53 -0.71
N TYR A 8 15.22 32.43 0.22
CA TYR A 8 15.01 31.84 1.54
C TYR A 8 14.31 32.80 2.53
N ILE A 9 14.39 34.12 2.32
CA ILE A 9 13.80 35.14 3.20
C ILE A 9 12.34 35.48 2.81
N GLY A 10 11.90 35.09 1.59
CA GLY A 10 10.59 35.47 1.02
C GLY A 10 9.50 34.39 1.01
N GLY A 11 9.74 33.21 1.59
CA GLY A 11 8.83 32.06 1.51
C GLY A 11 9.24 31.03 0.46
N PRO A 12 8.53 29.89 0.35
CA PRO A 12 8.90 28.81 -0.56
C PRO A 12 8.95 29.30 -2.00
N THR A 13 10.01 28.94 -2.71
CA THR A 13 10.17 29.29 -4.13
C THR A 13 9.11 28.58 -4.97
N SER A 14 8.80 29.11 -6.16
CA SER A 14 7.89 28.46 -7.11
C SER A 14 8.29 27.00 -7.39
N ASP A 15 9.59 26.73 -7.48
CA ASP A 15 10.12 25.38 -7.69
C ASP A 15 9.83 24.46 -6.50
N GLN A 16 10.00 24.96 -5.28
CA GLN A 16 9.66 24.20 -4.06
C GLN A 16 8.16 23.92 -3.95
N LEU A 17 7.30 24.87 -4.35
CA LEU A 17 5.85 24.65 -4.42
C LEU A 17 5.47 23.60 -5.46
N ARG A 18 6.13 23.60 -6.63
CA ARG A 18 5.91 22.57 -7.66
C ARG A 18 6.38 21.19 -7.21
N GLU A 19 7.53 21.14 -6.54
CA GLU A 19 8.08 19.88 -6.02
C GLU A 19 7.20 19.30 -4.92
N THR A 20 6.76 20.12 -3.96
CA THR A 20 5.83 19.67 -2.91
C THR A 20 4.48 19.22 -3.49
N ALA A 21 3.95 19.90 -4.50
CA ALA A 21 2.74 19.45 -5.20
C ALA A 21 2.95 18.10 -5.92
N ALA A 22 4.10 17.89 -6.56
CA ALA A 22 4.44 16.62 -7.19
C ALA A 22 4.61 15.49 -6.17
N LEU A 23 5.22 15.77 -5.02
CA LEU A 23 5.36 14.82 -3.92
C LEU A 23 4.00 14.45 -3.33
N HIS A 24 3.11 15.42 -3.07
CA HIS A 24 1.76 15.14 -2.59
C HIS A 24 0.98 14.26 -3.56
N ARG A 25 1.09 14.52 -4.88
CA ARG A 25 0.46 13.67 -5.89
C ARG A 25 1.00 12.25 -5.84
N ARG A 26 2.33 12.10 -5.76
CA ARG A 26 2.97 10.78 -5.67
C ARG A 26 2.58 10.04 -4.39
N ILE A 27 2.44 10.75 -3.26
CA ILE A 27 1.95 10.16 -2.00
C ILE A 27 0.53 9.64 -2.19
N ALA A 28 -0.38 10.43 -2.77
CA ALA A 28 -1.76 10.01 -3.01
C ALA A 28 -1.82 8.77 -3.95
N ASP A 29 -1.00 8.76 -5.00
CA ASP A 29 -0.91 7.61 -5.92
C ASP A 29 -0.39 6.35 -5.19
N LEU A 30 0.62 6.49 -4.31
CA LEU A 30 1.14 5.39 -3.50
C LEU A 30 0.14 4.90 -2.46
N GLU A 31 -0.61 5.80 -1.82
CA GLU A 31 -1.66 5.43 -0.86
C GLU A 31 -2.78 4.63 -1.54
N ALA A 32 -3.20 5.05 -2.74
CA ALA A 32 -4.18 4.30 -3.53
C ALA A 32 -3.68 2.89 -3.89
N GLU A 33 -2.41 2.78 -4.27
CA GLU A 33 -1.80 1.48 -4.60
C GLU A 33 -1.68 0.56 -3.38
N ILE A 34 -1.29 1.11 -2.23
CA ILE A 34 -1.27 0.36 -0.96
C ILE A 34 -2.65 -0.18 -0.62
N MET A 35 -3.70 0.63 -0.79
CA MET A 35 -5.07 0.19 -0.51
C MET A 35 -5.51 -0.91 -1.47
N ARG A 36 -5.17 -0.80 -2.76
CA ARG A 36 -5.43 -1.85 -3.76
C ARG A 36 -4.75 -3.17 -3.38
N LEU A 37 -3.45 -3.11 -3.05
CA LEU A 37 -2.67 -4.29 -2.68
C LEU A 37 -3.16 -4.93 -1.37
N LYS A 38 -3.64 -4.13 -0.40
CA LYS A 38 -4.24 -4.66 0.84
C LYS A 38 -5.50 -5.45 0.54
N VAL A 39 -6.40 -4.92 -0.28
CA VAL A 39 -7.63 -5.62 -0.68
C VAL A 39 -7.30 -6.93 -1.40
N GLU A 40 -6.31 -6.93 -2.29
CA GLU A 40 -5.84 -8.14 -2.96
C GLU A 40 -5.27 -9.16 -1.97
N ASN A 41 -4.41 -8.72 -1.05
CA ASN A 41 -3.82 -9.57 -0.03
C ASN A 41 -4.88 -10.19 0.88
N ASP A 42 -5.86 -9.40 1.33
CA ASP A 42 -6.97 -9.88 2.14
C ASP A 42 -7.80 -10.95 1.39
N GLY A 43 -8.01 -10.76 0.08
CA GLY A 43 -8.65 -11.77 -0.77
C GLY A 43 -7.85 -13.05 -0.92
N LEU A 44 -6.53 -12.95 -1.09
CA LEU A 44 -5.62 -14.08 -1.15
C LEU A 44 -5.57 -14.84 0.19
N LEU A 45 -5.46 -14.13 1.31
CA LEU A 45 -5.47 -14.71 2.66
C LEU A 45 -6.78 -15.44 2.95
N ARG A 46 -7.91 -14.86 2.53
CA ARG A 46 -9.21 -15.53 2.61
C ARG A 46 -9.23 -16.83 1.81
N THR A 47 -8.75 -16.80 0.57
CA THR A 47 -8.68 -17.98 -0.29
C THR A 47 -7.80 -19.08 0.32
N ILE A 48 -6.65 -18.70 0.91
CA ILE A 48 -5.77 -19.63 1.62
C ILE A 48 -6.48 -20.23 2.82
N ARG A 49 -7.18 -19.42 3.63
CA ARG A 49 -7.92 -19.89 4.80
C ARG A 49 -8.99 -20.91 4.39
N GLU A 50 -9.80 -20.60 3.39
CA GLU A 50 -10.82 -21.51 2.85
C GLU A 50 -10.21 -22.84 2.38
N ARG A 51 -9.02 -22.82 1.75
CA ARG A 51 -8.31 -24.04 1.37
C ARG A 51 -7.81 -24.85 2.56
N VAL A 52 -7.23 -24.20 3.58
CA VAL A 52 -6.76 -24.88 4.80
C VAL A 52 -7.92 -25.53 5.55
N ASP A 53 -9.05 -24.83 5.66
CA ASP A 53 -10.26 -25.37 6.30
C ASP A 53 -10.77 -26.61 5.56
N ASN A 54 -10.76 -26.59 4.22
CA ASN A 54 -11.15 -27.74 3.39
C ASN A 54 -10.19 -28.93 3.54
N VAL A 55 -8.87 -28.69 3.60
CA VAL A 55 -7.88 -29.76 3.82
C VAL A 55 -8.07 -30.37 5.20
N THR A 56 -8.22 -29.54 6.24
CA THR A 56 -8.45 -29.99 7.62
C THR A 56 -9.75 -30.80 7.73
N ALA A 57 -10.81 -30.39 7.05
CA ALA A 57 -12.05 -31.15 7.00
C ALA A 57 -11.88 -32.50 6.28
N GLY A 58 -11.07 -32.55 5.21
CA GLY A 58 -10.70 -33.79 4.52
C GLY A 58 -9.93 -34.75 5.43
N ASP A 59 -8.92 -34.24 6.14
CA ASP A 59 -8.08 -35.01 7.06
C ASP A 59 -8.88 -35.56 8.26
N LEU A 60 -9.99 -34.92 8.65
CA LEU A 60 -10.90 -35.41 9.70
C LEU A 60 -11.91 -36.46 9.20
N MET A 61 -12.19 -36.51 7.90
CA MET A 61 -13.09 -37.50 7.29
C MET A 61 -12.39 -38.82 6.97
N GLU A 62 -11.07 -38.79 6.70
CA GLU A 62 -10.25 -39.97 6.43
C GLU A 62 -10.13 -40.97 7.60
N PRO A 63 -10.01 -40.57 8.89
CA PRO A 63 -9.95 -41.52 10.01
C PRO A 63 -11.29 -42.20 10.35
N ALA A 64 -12.42 -41.76 9.79
CA ALA A 64 -13.74 -42.35 10.05
C ALA A 64 -14.11 -43.49 9.07
N ALA A 65 -13.27 -43.78 8.07
CA ALA A 65 -13.52 -44.75 7.01
C ALA A 65 -12.80 -46.11 7.20
N HIS A 66 -12.28 -46.41 8.38
CA HIS A 66 -11.64 -47.69 8.72
C HIS A 66 -12.29 -48.40 9.90
#